data_AF-B4QQE7-F1
#
_entry.id   AF-B4QQE7-F1
#
_cell.length_a   1.000
_cell.length_b   1.000
_cell.length_c   1.000
_cell.angle_alpha   90.00
_cell.angle_beta   90.00
_cell.angle_gamma   90.00
#
_symmetry.space_group_name_H-M   'P 1'
#
loop_
_entity.id
_entity.type
_entity.pdbx_description
1 polymer ?
#
loop_
_entity_poly.entity_id
_entity_poly.type
_entity_poly.pdbx_seq_one_letter_code
_entity_poly.pdbx_strand_id
1 'polypeptide(L)'
;MEMFSSRHGLPSAWIIFALPRYFPKEQSCQWVTEFSDLSTNTAISLDLRVLLAFPEADWSYLLKILLMRDAYLTGIIMRHLMQYLPSSENFKNVAKISFTSAEGAPQKCEAFLCRGECFNVTDSIAGDIDPVGQSNYQIVLSLTYLVVAVGKAVDIKSCLIKTLEEHAIAGWSDCLDKRQVWNQKRTPWLEAIMHFVYPVLDCVVDMLVNAVENGASMYQAMSLALTCVSEIWDCLPEGLYKIASLLQDIIPVSTRPLGDSVLLQVVFAALYTELIKTAEMYEQAKDLDKAAICYSISEAICSIDEDDKHTDQIELFLKQAKESINLDTDFGGTAGSNNRGAGGMSAVSTIKMDDLALTNAESDRLSHSPPNNYAMELDVGIADYIAEVLVSDVLTTNIGKQALKVVYNYLKFNKDWLLEQLGTGDNDPSPFQGIQGQNIKEAKTSVLSWLQMPLSLNPERTWLHLTRRCDFQEDAKLSLPEVAMVAGITKIMKRRKEFPK
;
A
#
# COMPACT_ATOMS: atom_id res chain seq x y z
N MET A 1 -7.84 16.16 -44.18
CA MET A 1 -7.19 17.14 -43.29
C MET A 1 -7.91 17.29 -41.95
N GLU A 2 -9.23 17.10 -41.88
CA GLU A 2 -10.01 17.24 -40.62
C GLU A 2 -9.71 16.22 -39.51
N MET A 3 -9.07 15.08 -39.83
CA MET A 3 -8.72 14.07 -38.82
C MET A 3 -7.62 14.55 -37.85
N PHE A 4 -6.79 15.50 -38.30
CA PHE A 4 -5.63 16.03 -37.58
C PHE A 4 -5.83 17.46 -37.07
N SER A 5 -6.96 18.10 -37.38
CA SER A 5 -7.29 19.43 -36.85
C SER A 5 -7.73 19.31 -35.41
N SER A 6 -7.07 20.01 -34.49
CA SER A 6 -7.54 20.13 -33.11
C SER A 6 -8.86 20.90 -33.10
N ARG A 7 -9.94 20.23 -32.67
CA ARG A 7 -11.18 20.93 -32.32
C ARG A 7 -10.96 21.49 -30.93
N HIS A 8 -11.16 22.80 -30.72
CA HIS A 8 -10.87 23.47 -29.46
C HIS A 8 -11.49 22.70 -28.29
N GLY A 9 -10.64 22.19 -27.39
CA GLY A 9 -11.05 21.46 -26.19
C GLY A 9 -11.44 19.99 -26.37
N LEU A 10 -11.35 19.38 -27.56
CA LEU A 10 -11.72 17.97 -27.75
C LEU A 10 -10.50 17.09 -28.13
N PRO A 11 -10.48 15.80 -27.71
CA PRO A 11 -9.50 14.85 -28.20
C PRO A 11 -9.52 14.82 -29.72
N SER A 12 -8.34 14.82 -30.34
CA SER A 12 -8.24 14.77 -31.80
C SER A 12 -8.91 13.51 -32.35
N ALA A 13 -9.66 13.63 -33.45
CA ALA A 13 -10.46 12.53 -33.99
C ALA A 13 -9.62 11.27 -34.30
N TRP A 14 -8.35 11.43 -34.66
CA TRP A 14 -7.43 10.31 -34.87
C TRP A 14 -7.10 9.54 -33.58
N ILE A 15 -7.08 10.19 -32.40
CA ILE A 15 -6.82 9.53 -31.10
C ILE A 15 -8.01 8.65 -30.73
N ILE A 16 -9.22 9.20 -30.87
CA ILE A 16 -10.48 8.47 -30.64
C ILE A 16 -10.55 7.25 -31.58
N PHE A 17 -10.14 7.44 -32.84
CA PHE A 17 -10.09 6.35 -33.82
C PHE A 17 -9.01 5.29 -33.50
N ALA A 18 -7.82 5.71 -33.06
CA ALA A 18 -6.71 4.81 -32.76
C ALA A 18 -6.92 4.02 -31.45
N LEU A 19 -7.67 4.58 -30.49
CA LEU A 19 -7.88 4.01 -29.15
C LEU A 19 -9.37 3.82 -28.83
N PRO A 20 -10.09 2.98 -29.58
CA PRO A 20 -11.54 2.82 -29.42
C PRO A 20 -11.95 2.21 -28.07
N ARG A 21 -11.05 1.46 -27.41
CA ARG A 21 -11.28 0.88 -26.07
C ARG A 21 -11.27 1.94 -24.96
N TYR A 22 -10.56 3.05 -25.17
CA TYR A 22 -10.49 4.17 -24.21
C TYR A 22 -11.67 5.14 -24.34
N PHE A 23 -12.31 5.17 -25.51
CA PHE A 23 -13.43 6.05 -25.85
C PHE A 23 -14.61 5.21 -26.35
N PRO A 24 -15.31 4.48 -25.46
CA PRO A 24 -16.44 3.65 -25.85
C PRO A 24 -17.58 4.49 -26.43
N LYS A 25 -18.26 3.95 -27.45
CA LYS A 25 -19.31 4.64 -28.22
C LYS A 25 -20.52 5.08 -27.36
N GLU A 26 -20.68 4.49 -26.19
CA GLU A 26 -21.79 4.74 -25.26
C GLU A 26 -21.60 6.03 -24.45
N GLN A 27 -20.36 6.47 -24.23
CA GLN A 27 -20.08 7.78 -23.66
C GLN A 27 -19.98 8.79 -24.80
N SER A 28 -20.85 9.80 -24.79
CA SER A 28 -20.77 10.93 -25.69
C SER A 28 -19.49 11.72 -25.39
N CYS A 29 -18.37 11.30 -25.98
CA CYS A 29 -17.05 11.94 -25.94
C CYS A 29 -17.03 13.34 -26.58
N GLN A 30 -18.21 13.89 -26.90
CA GLN A 30 -18.43 15.19 -27.50
C GLN A 30 -18.16 16.36 -26.54
N TRP A 31 -17.85 16.07 -25.27
CA TRP A 31 -17.71 17.08 -24.19
C TRP A 31 -16.51 16.84 -23.26
N VAL A 32 -15.59 15.92 -23.57
CA VAL A 32 -14.39 15.72 -22.74
C VAL A 32 -13.44 16.87 -22.98
N THR A 33 -13.46 17.85 -22.09
CA THR A 33 -12.62 19.05 -22.15
C THR A 33 -11.52 19.04 -21.10
N GLU A 34 -11.76 18.36 -19.98
CA GLU A 34 -10.84 18.21 -18.87
C GLU A 34 -10.58 16.73 -18.55
N PHE A 35 -9.50 16.46 -17.80
CA PHE A 35 -9.15 15.09 -17.39
C PHE A 35 -10.19 14.50 -16.41
N SER A 36 -10.86 15.36 -15.65
CA SER A 36 -11.99 15.04 -14.77
C SER A 36 -13.19 14.46 -15.52
N ASP A 37 -13.38 14.80 -16.79
CA ASP A 37 -14.50 14.35 -17.63
C ASP A 37 -14.30 12.91 -18.16
N LEU A 38 -13.09 12.37 -18.07
CA LEU A 38 -12.81 11.00 -18.48
C LEU A 38 -13.46 9.99 -17.52
N SER A 39 -13.87 8.83 -18.06
CA SER A 39 -14.32 7.72 -17.24
C SER A 39 -13.22 7.29 -16.26
N THR A 40 -13.60 6.81 -15.07
CA THR A 40 -12.67 6.32 -14.04
C THR A 40 -11.67 5.32 -14.62
N ASN A 41 -12.15 4.35 -15.39
CA ASN A 41 -11.32 3.34 -16.04
C ASN A 41 -10.35 3.95 -17.04
N THR A 42 -10.83 4.84 -17.92
CA THR A 42 -10.01 5.50 -18.94
C THR A 42 -8.91 6.36 -18.30
N ALA A 43 -9.25 7.15 -17.28
CA ALA A 43 -8.32 8.04 -16.59
C ALA A 43 -7.20 7.25 -15.90
N ILE A 44 -7.56 6.23 -15.09
CA ILE A 44 -6.60 5.37 -14.39
C ILE A 44 -5.71 4.63 -15.38
N SER A 45 -6.28 4.09 -16.46
CA SER A 45 -5.49 3.36 -17.47
C SER A 45 -4.49 4.24 -18.20
N LEU A 46 -4.82 5.50 -18.45
CA LEU A 46 -3.89 6.46 -19.06
C LEU A 46 -2.76 6.80 -18.10
N ASP A 47 -3.07 7.17 -16.86
CA ASP A 47 -2.04 7.48 -15.86
C ASP A 47 -1.15 6.26 -15.57
N LEU A 48 -1.72 5.05 -15.48
CA LEU A 48 -0.96 3.80 -15.31
C LEU A 48 0.02 3.57 -16.48
N ARG A 49 -0.41 3.82 -17.72
CA ARG A 49 0.49 3.70 -18.89
C ARG A 49 1.61 4.74 -18.85
N VAL A 50 1.33 5.95 -18.40
CA VAL A 50 2.33 7.01 -18.23
C VAL A 50 3.34 6.61 -17.15
N LEU A 51 2.89 6.13 -15.98
CA LEU A 51 3.76 5.67 -14.90
C LEU A 51 4.72 4.58 -15.38
N LEU A 52 4.19 3.59 -16.09
CA LEU A 52 4.95 2.44 -16.59
C LEU A 52 5.84 2.76 -17.79
N ALA A 53 5.66 3.93 -18.43
CA ALA A 53 6.53 4.41 -19.48
C ALA A 53 7.79 5.09 -18.94
N PHE A 54 7.78 5.54 -17.68
CA PHE A 54 8.98 6.13 -17.07
C PHE A 54 10.06 5.07 -16.85
N PRO A 55 11.34 5.41 -17.09
CA PRO A 55 12.47 4.50 -16.86
C PRO A 55 12.72 4.25 -15.37
N GLU A 56 12.36 5.21 -14.52
CA GLU A 56 12.51 5.19 -13.07
C GLU A 56 11.14 5.37 -12.40
N ALA A 57 11.00 4.89 -11.17
CA ALA A 57 9.77 5.00 -10.42
C ALA A 57 9.55 6.44 -9.92
N ASP A 58 8.47 7.07 -10.37
CA ASP A 58 7.95 8.28 -9.74
C ASP A 58 6.98 7.89 -8.62
N TRP A 59 7.43 8.06 -7.37
CA TRP A 59 6.66 7.69 -6.18
C TRP A 59 5.40 8.56 -6.02
N SER A 60 5.49 9.85 -6.36
CA SER A 60 4.36 10.79 -6.26
C SER A 60 3.25 10.39 -7.22
N TYR A 61 3.62 10.10 -8.46
CA TYR A 61 2.69 9.66 -9.48
C TYR A 61 2.12 8.26 -9.21
N LEU A 62 2.92 7.36 -8.62
CA LEU A 62 2.44 6.08 -8.12
C LEU A 62 1.34 6.26 -7.07
N LEU A 63 1.57 7.11 -6.07
CA LEU A 63 0.60 7.33 -4.99
C LEU A 63 -0.68 7.99 -5.54
N LYS A 64 -0.55 8.92 -6.49
CA LYS A 64 -1.69 9.49 -7.21
C LYS A 64 -2.55 8.41 -7.87
N ILE A 65 -1.95 7.49 -8.62
CA ILE A 65 -2.69 6.41 -9.30
C ILE A 65 -3.39 5.47 -8.32
N LEU A 66 -2.78 5.24 -7.15
CA LEU A 66 -3.37 4.37 -6.12
C LEU A 66 -4.57 5.01 -5.42
N LEU A 67 -4.61 6.34 -5.29
CA LEU A 67 -5.64 7.07 -4.54
C LEU A 67 -6.67 7.78 -5.42
N MET A 68 -6.39 8.04 -6.69
CA MET A 68 -7.32 8.75 -7.58
C MET A 68 -8.66 8.01 -7.71
N ARG A 69 -9.75 8.78 -7.82
CA ARG A 69 -11.12 8.27 -8.02
C ARG A 69 -11.51 7.26 -6.93
N ASP A 70 -11.40 7.67 -5.68
CA ASP A 70 -11.71 6.87 -4.48
C ASP A 70 -10.92 5.56 -4.40
N ALA A 71 -9.62 5.63 -4.71
CA ALA A 71 -8.69 4.50 -4.72
C ALA A 71 -9.16 3.27 -5.54
N TYR A 72 -9.90 3.49 -6.63
CA TYR A 72 -10.54 2.41 -7.40
C TYR A 72 -9.59 1.29 -7.86
N LEU A 73 -8.38 1.63 -8.32
CA LEU A 73 -7.38 0.65 -8.73
C LEU A 73 -6.93 -0.22 -7.56
N THR A 74 -6.65 0.41 -6.42
CA THR A 74 -6.25 -0.27 -5.18
C THR A 74 -7.33 -1.26 -4.75
N GLY A 75 -8.60 -0.88 -4.85
CA GLY A 75 -9.73 -1.75 -4.55
C GLY A 75 -9.86 -2.96 -5.50
N ILE A 76 -9.53 -2.82 -6.80
CA ILE A 76 -9.47 -3.97 -7.72
C ILE A 76 -8.35 -4.94 -7.29
N ILE A 77 -7.16 -4.41 -6.99
CA ILE A 77 -6.00 -5.22 -6.63
C ILE A 77 -6.25 -5.94 -5.31
N MET A 78 -6.74 -5.25 -4.29
CA MET A 78 -7.05 -5.85 -2.97
C MET A 78 -8.07 -6.98 -3.10
N ARG A 79 -9.19 -6.77 -3.81
CA ARG A 79 -10.23 -7.79 -4.00
C ARG A 79 -9.72 -9.05 -4.70
N HIS A 80 -8.84 -8.88 -5.67
CA HIS A 80 -8.20 -10.02 -6.35
C HIS A 80 -7.24 -10.76 -5.41
N LEU A 81 -6.28 -10.04 -4.82
CA LEU A 81 -5.19 -10.67 -4.06
C LEU A 81 -5.64 -11.29 -2.73
N MET A 82 -6.68 -10.73 -2.09
CA MET A 82 -7.21 -11.28 -0.83
C MET A 82 -7.79 -12.69 -1.00
N GLN A 83 -8.21 -13.09 -2.20
CA GLN A 83 -8.70 -14.44 -2.50
C GLN A 83 -7.57 -15.49 -2.56
N TYR A 84 -6.32 -15.05 -2.71
CA TYR A 84 -5.16 -15.91 -2.97
C TYR A 84 -4.05 -15.68 -1.93
N LEU A 85 -4.45 -15.43 -0.69
CA LEU A 85 -3.54 -15.35 0.45
C LEU A 85 -2.97 -16.73 0.81
N PRO A 86 -1.77 -16.78 1.42
CA PRO A 86 -1.14 -18.05 1.77
C PRO A 86 -1.99 -18.78 2.82
N SER A 87 -2.01 -20.10 2.76
CA SER A 87 -2.70 -20.91 3.76
C SER A 87 -2.05 -20.75 5.15
N SER A 88 -2.82 -21.00 6.20
CA SER A 88 -2.35 -20.93 7.60
C SER A 88 -1.17 -21.84 7.92
N GLU A 89 -0.96 -22.91 7.12
CA GLU A 89 0.15 -23.86 7.25
C GLU A 89 1.44 -23.33 6.60
N ASN A 90 1.31 -22.56 5.52
CA ASN A 90 2.44 -21.97 4.77
C ASN A 90 2.75 -20.53 5.18
N PHE A 91 2.03 -20.00 6.17
CA PHE A 91 2.25 -18.66 6.70
C PHE A 91 3.56 -18.57 7.48
N LYS A 92 4.47 -17.70 7.01
CA LYS A 92 5.61 -17.21 7.79
C LYS A 92 5.29 -15.83 8.32
N ASN A 93 5.55 -15.61 9.60
CA ASN A 93 5.36 -14.30 10.22
C ASN A 93 6.37 -13.31 9.60
N VAL A 94 5.82 -12.36 8.85
CA VAL A 94 6.55 -11.37 8.05
C VAL A 94 7.27 -10.33 8.92
N ALA A 95 6.86 -10.15 10.19
CA ALA A 95 7.54 -9.25 11.12
C ALA A 95 9.00 -9.68 11.36
N LYS A 96 9.31 -10.98 11.25
CA LYS A 96 10.70 -11.48 11.34
C LYS A 96 11.53 -11.31 10.06
N ILE A 97 10.93 -11.03 8.90
CA ILE A 97 11.62 -11.14 7.60
C ILE A 97 11.66 -9.82 6.80
N SER A 98 10.72 -8.87 6.97
CA SER A 98 10.54 -7.86 5.90
C SER A 98 10.52 -6.38 6.29
N PHE A 99 10.36 -5.99 7.55
CA PHE A 99 10.26 -4.54 7.86
C PHE A 99 11.09 -4.06 9.06
N THR A 100 11.42 -4.96 9.99
CA THR A 100 12.08 -4.59 11.26
C THR A 100 13.23 -5.51 11.67
N SER A 101 13.46 -6.63 10.97
CA SER A 101 14.58 -7.54 11.30
C SER A 101 15.88 -7.10 10.65
N ALA A 102 16.78 -6.58 11.50
CA ALA A 102 18.19 -6.45 11.26
C ALA A 102 18.94 -7.72 11.69
N GLU A 103 18.57 -8.90 11.20
CA GLU A 103 19.44 -10.07 11.32
C GLU A 103 20.35 -10.18 10.09
N GLY A 104 21.49 -9.50 10.20
CA GLY A 104 22.56 -9.48 9.19
C GLY A 104 22.70 -8.10 8.56
N ALA A 105 23.95 -7.65 8.42
CA ALA A 105 24.26 -6.39 7.73
C ALA A 105 23.54 -6.39 6.36
N PRO A 106 22.74 -5.36 6.04
CA PRO A 106 22.02 -5.33 4.77
C PRO A 106 23.04 -5.48 3.65
N GLN A 107 22.91 -6.53 2.83
CA GLN A 107 23.75 -6.68 1.66
C GLN A 107 23.53 -5.46 0.79
N LYS A 108 24.52 -4.56 0.76
CA LYS A 108 24.49 -3.41 -0.13
C LYS A 108 24.42 -3.95 -1.55
N CYS A 109 23.36 -3.59 -2.25
CA CYS A 109 23.32 -3.81 -3.68
C CYS A 109 24.50 -3.09 -4.35
N GLU A 110 25.03 -3.65 -5.43
CA GLU A 110 26.16 -3.06 -6.18
C GLU A 110 25.76 -1.78 -6.97
N ALA A 111 24.54 -1.27 -6.77
CA ALA A 111 24.07 -0.06 -7.40
C ALA A 111 24.73 1.19 -6.78
N PHE A 112 25.03 2.17 -7.64
CA PHE A 112 25.65 3.43 -7.23
C PHE A 112 24.79 4.14 -6.17
N LEU A 113 25.40 4.54 -5.04
CA LEU A 113 24.78 5.18 -3.86
C LEU A 113 23.78 4.33 -3.04
N CYS A 114 23.80 2.99 -3.19
CA CYS A 114 22.99 2.08 -2.39
C CYS A 114 23.31 2.19 -0.88
N ARG A 115 22.35 2.68 -0.07
CA ARG A 115 22.49 2.81 1.39
C ARG A 115 22.27 1.49 2.16
N GLY A 116 22.03 0.38 1.47
CA GLY A 116 21.64 -0.90 2.08
C GLY A 116 20.12 -1.06 2.26
N GLU A 117 19.31 -0.14 1.74
CA GLU A 117 17.83 -0.23 1.79
C GLU A 117 17.23 -1.02 0.60
N CYS A 118 18.05 -1.82 -0.08
CA CYS A 118 17.65 -2.57 -1.27
C CYS A 118 17.12 -3.95 -0.87
N PHE A 119 15.95 -3.93 -0.25
CA PHE A 119 15.17 -5.13 -0.03
C PHE A 119 14.37 -5.43 -1.29
N ASN A 120 14.63 -6.58 -1.90
CA ASN A 120 13.85 -7.08 -3.00
C ASN A 120 13.04 -8.29 -2.51
N VAL A 121 11.74 -8.08 -2.33
CA VAL A 121 10.79 -9.10 -1.88
C VAL A 121 10.88 -10.38 -2.72
N THR A 122 11.13 -10.26 -4.03
CA THR A 122 11.22 -11.43 -4.91
C THR A 122 12.40 -12.33 -4.61
N ASP A 123 13.52 -11.77 -4.12
CA ASP A 123 14.75 -12.53 -3.86
C ASP A 123 14.67 -13.25 -2.50
N SER A 124 14.00 -12.63 -1.51
CA SER A 124 13.71 -13.25 -0.21
C SER A 124 12.69 -14.37 -0.30
N ILE A 125 11.67 -14.20 -1.15
CA ILE A 125 10.55 -15.16 -1.30
C ILE A 125 10.86 -16.29 -2.29
N ALA A 126 11.90 -16.16 -3.14
CA ALA A 126 12.24 -17.17 -4.16
C ALA A 126 12.54 -18.57 -3.60
N GLY A 127 12.92 -18.69 -2.32
CA GLY A 127 13.17 -19.95 -1.64
C GLY A 127 12.00 -20.50 -0.82
N ASP A 128 10.83 -19.86 -0.86
CA ASP A 128 9.67 -20.26 -0.05
C ASP A 128 8.85 -21.42 -0.65
N ILE A 129 8.07 -22.09 0.20
CA ILE A 129 7.18 -23.20 -0.16
C ILE A 129 6.02 -22.69 -1.03
N ASP A 130 5.48 -21.51 -0.70
CA ASP A 130 4.46 -20.80 -1.49
C ASP A 130 4.90 -19.36 -1.79
N PRO A 131 5.73 -19.16 -2.83
CA PRO A 131 6.26 -17.84 -3.16
C PRO A 131 5.19 -16.88 -3.69
N VAL A 132 4.10 -17.41 -4.26
CA VAL A 132 3.01 -16.59 -4.83
C VAL A 132 2.12 -16.05 -3.71
N GLY A 133 1.67 -16.91 -2.80
CA GLY A 133 0.89 -16.49 -1.64
C GLY A 133 1.66 -15.50 -0.77
N GLN A 134 2.94 -15.75 -0.51
CA GLN A 134 3.77 -14.81 0.26
C GLN A 134 3.96 -13.46 -0.44
N SER A 135 4.13 -13.44 -1.77
CA SER A 135 4.15 -12.19 -2.54
C SER A 135 2.82 -11.43 -2.41
N ASN A 136 1.68 -12.13 -2.53
CA ASN A 136 0.35 -11.52 -2.40
C ASN A 136 0.15 -10.92 -1.00
N TYR A 137 0.62 -11.60 0.04
CA TYR A 137 0.59 -11.09 1.42
C TYR A 137 1.33 -9.76 1.54
N GLN A 138 2.56 -9.66 1.01
CA GLN A 138 3.35 -8.41 1.06
C GLN A 138 2.66 -7.26 0.31
N ILE A 139 2.04 -7.56 -0.83
CA ILE A 139 1.36 -6.54 -1.64
C ILE A 139 0.12 -6.02 -0.91
N VAL A 140 -0.70 -6.91 -0.34
CA VAL A 140 -1.90 -6.51 0.42
C VAL A 140 -1.51 -5.71 1.68
N LEU A 141 -0.47 -6.13 2.39
CA LEU A 141 0.07 -5.38 3.53
C LEU A 141 0.52 -3.98 3.09
N SER A 142 1.29 -3.89 2.00
CA SER A 142 1.80 -2.62 1.47
C SER A 142 0.67 -1.68 1.03
N LEU A 143 -0.32 -2.19 0.30
CA LEU A 143 -1.48 -1.40 -0.12
C LEU A 143 -2.31 -0.93 1.07
N THR A 144 -2.53 -1.79 2.06
CA THR A 144 -3.29 -1.42 3.27
C THR A 144 -2.55 -0.34 4.04
N TYR A 145 -1.23 -0.48 4.22
CA TYR A 145 -0.41 0.53 4.89
C TYR A 145 -0.50 1.89 4.20
N LEU A 146 -0.36 1.94 2.88
CA LEU A 146 -0.42 3.20 2.12
C LEU A 146 -1.81 3.86 2.19
N VAL A 147 -2.89 3.07 2.05
CA VAL A 147 -4.26 3.60 2.14
C VAL A 147 -4.58 4.10 3.54
N VAL A 148 -4.10 3.45 4.59
CA VAL A 148 -4.32 3.91 5.98
C VAL A 148 -3.43 5.11 6.34
N ALA A 149 -2.19 5.15 5.85
CA ALA A 149 -1.25 6.24 6.13
C ALA A 149 -1.67 7.57 5.51
N VAL A 150 -2.23 7.53 4.29
CA VAL A 150 -2.43 8.71 3.44
C VAL A 150 -3.85 8.86 2.93
N GLY A 151 -4.58 7.76 2.78
CA GLY A 151 -5.90 7.76 2.16
C GLY A 151 -6.97 8.39 3.04
N LYS A 152 -8.05 8.80 2.38
CA LYS A 152 -9.25 9.33 3.02
C LYS A 152 -10.09 8.21 3.60
N ALA A 153 -11.05 8.56 4.46
CA ALA A 153 -12.04 7.60 4.95
C ALA A 153 -12.83 6.92 3.81
N VAL A 154 -13.08 7.64 2.71
CA VAL A 154 -13.76 7.09 1.52
C VAL A 154 -12.89 6.05 0.82
N ASP A 155 -11.58 6.29 0.69
CA ASP A 155 -10.62 5.35 0.07
C ASP A 155 -10.52 4.05 0.87
N ILE A 156 -10.46 4.16 2.20
CA ILE A 156 -10.45 3.00 3.10
C ILE A 156 -11.74 2.19 2.94
N LYS A 157 -12.90 2.87 2.85
CA LYS A 157 -14.20 2.22 2.64
C LYS A 157 -14.30 1.52 1.29
N SER A 158 -13.93 2.20 0.21
CA SER A 158 -14.05 1.70 -1.16
C SER A 158 -13.12 0.53 -1.44
N CYS A 159 -11.96 0.50 -0.77
CA CYS A 159 -10.94 -0.52 -0.93
C CYS A 159 -11.09 -1.63 0.11
N LEU A 160 -10.70 -1.38 1.36
CA LEU A 160 -10.54 -2.43 2.35
C LEU A 160 -11.89 -2.92 2.87
N ILE A 161 -12.77 -2.02 3.32
CA ILE A 161 -14.07 -2.39 3.91
C ILE A 161 -14.93 -3.13 2.89
N LYS A 162 -15.09 -2.56 1.69
CA LYS A 162 -15.82 -3.20 0.60
C LYS A 162 -15.23 -4.57 0.24
N THR A 163 -13.91 -4.73 0.27
CA THR A 163 -13.28 -6.04 0.03
C THR A 163 -13.64 -7.05 1.13
N LEU A 164 -13.61 -6.63 2.40
CA LEU A 164 -13.96 -7.47 3.54
C LEU A 164 -15.45 -7.87 3.53
N GLU A 165 -16.35 -6.98 3.08
CA GLU A 165 -17.78 -7.26 2.94
C GLU A 165 -18.09 -8.18 1.75
N GLU A 166 -17.53 -7.89 0.57
CA GLU A 166 -17.83 -8.63 -0.68
C GLU A 166 -17.16 -10.01 -0.73
N HIS A 167 -15.92 -10.11 -0.25
CA HIS A 167 -15.09 -11.31 -0.34
C HIS A 167 -14.82 -11.90 1.03
N ALA A 168 -15.75 -11.71 1.98
CA ALA A 168 -15.67 -12.20 3.35
C ALA A 168 -15.22 -13.65 3.38
N ILE A 169 -13.91 -13.87 3.52
CA ILE A 169 -13.34 -15.14 3.91
C ILE A 169 -14.05 -15.47 5.23
N ALA A 170 -14.70 -16.62 5.31
CA ALA A 170 -15.42 -17.00 6.51
C ALA A 170 -14.51 -16.81 7.73
N GLY A 171 -14.91 -15.95 8.68
CA GLY A 171 -14.11 -15.63 9.86
C GLY A 171 -13.06 -14.53 9.68
N TRP A 172 -13.17 -13.62 8.70
CA TRP A 172 -12.20 -12.51 8.56
C TRP A 172 -12.08 -11.65 9.83
N SER A 173 -13.15 -11.53 10.61
CA SER A 173 -13.20 -10.78 11.87
C SER A 173 -12.67 -11.58 13.05
N ASP A 174 -12.43 -12.88 12.92
CA ASP A 174 -12.01 -13.73 14.05
C ASP A 174 -10.68 -13.28 14.66
N CYS A 175 -9.80 -12.65 13.87
CA CYS A 175 -8.54 -12.06 14.35
C CYS A 175 -8.74 -10.85 15.27
N LEU A 176 -9.92 -10.22 15.24
CA LEU A 176 -10.30 -9.11 16.11
C LEU A 176 -11.05 -9.59 17.37
N ASP A 177 -11.24 -10.89 17.56
CA ASP A 177 -11.80 -11.41 18.81
C ASP A 177 -10.77 -11.29 19.93
N LYS A 178 -11.22 -10.92 21.14
CA LYS A 178 -10.36 -10.84 22.31
C LYS A 178 -9.63 -12.14 22.64
N ARG A 179 -10.18 -13.29 22.22
CA ARG A 179 -9.53 -14.60 22.35
C ARG A 179 -8.32 -14.78 21.45
N GLN A 180 -8.08 -13.89 20.50
CA GLN A 180 -7.02 -13.98 19.49
C GLN A 180 -5.94 -12.90 19.63
N VAL A 181 -5.89 -12.15 20.74
CA VAL A 181 -4.85 -11.13 20.99
C VAL A 181 -3.43 -11.71 20.86
N TRP A 182 -3.22 -12.92 21.37
CA TRP A 182 -1.95 -13.66 21.33
C TRP A 182 -1.58 -14.20 19.94
N ASN A 183 -2.53 -14.26 19.00
CA ASN A 183 -2.34 -14.91 17.71
C ASN A 183 -1.32 -14.12 16.85
N GLN A 184 -0.17 -14.74 16.60
CA GLN A 184 0.91 -14.21 15.74
C GLN A 184 0.70 -14.51 14.25
N LYS A 185 -0.31 -15.30 13.88
CA LYS A 185 -0.70 -15.54 12.48
C LYS A 185 -1.84 -14.61 12.11
N ARG A 186 -1.48 -13.43 11.61
CA ARG A 186 -2.42 -12.35 11.30
C ARG A 186 -2.62 -12.18 9.81
N THR A 187 -3.76 -11.59 9.47
CA THR A 187 -4.06 -11.16 8.11
C THR A 187 -3.15 -9.99 7.71
N PRO A 188 -2.80 -9.84 6.42
CA PRO A 188 -1.87 -8.80 5.97
C PRO A 188 -2.38 -7.38 6.24
N TRP A 189 -3.70 -7.18 6.17
CA TRP A 189 -4.31 -5.88 6.46
C TRP A 189 -4.22 -5.52 7.95
N LEU A 190 -4.35 -6.50 8.86
CA LEU A 190 -4.23 -6.26 10.29
C LEU A 190 -2.79 -5.92 10.65
N GLU A 191 -1.82 -6.69 10.15
CA GLU A 191 -0.40 -6.43 10.37
C GLU A 191 0.01 -5.04 9.84
N ALA A 192 -0.52 -4.61 8.69
CA ALA A 192 -0.30 -3.27 8.17
C ALA A 192 -0.74 -2.16 9.14
N ILE A 193 -1.88 -2.34 9.81
CA ILE A 193 -2.39 -1.38 10.81
C ILE A 193 -1.49 -1.37 12.06
N MET A 194 -0.98 -2.52 12.46
CA MET A 194 -0.13 -2.66 13.64
C MET A 194 1.24 -1.99 13.47
N HIS A 195 1.72 -1.85 12.23
CA HIS A 195 2.95 -1.11 11.93
C HIS A 195 2.91 0.37 12.31
N PHE A 196 1.73 0.97 12.52
CA PHE A 196 1.62 2.32 13.08
C PHE A 196 1.85 2.37 14.60
N VAL A 197 1.67 1.24 15.29
CA VAL A 197 1.78 1.15 16.75
C VAL A 197 3.19 0.70 17.17
N TYR A 198 3.84 -0.20 16.44
CA TYR A 198 5.16 -0.73 16.81
C TYR A 198 6.22 0.34 17.18
N PRO A 199 6.40 1.45 16.43
CA PRO A 199 7.48 2.39 16.70
C PRO A 199 7.42 3.07 18.08
N VAL A 200 6.24 3.10 18.71
CA VAL A 200 6.05 3.75 20.01
C VAL A 200 6.04 2.76 21.19
N LEU A 201 6.00 1.45 20.91
CA LEU A 201 5.84 0.41 21.93
C LEU A 201 7.12 0.05 22.66
N ASP A 202 8.30 0.29 22.08
CA ASP A 202 9.60 -0.04 22.71
C ASP A 202 9.70 0.58 24.11
N CYS A 203 9.30 1.85 24.25
CA CYS A 203 9.30 2.55 25.54
C CYS A 203 8.28 1.96 26.53
N VAL A 204 7.11 1.53 26.05
CA VAL A 204 6.07 0.89 26.88
C VAL A 204 6.58 -0.43 27.44
N VAL A 205 7.17 -1.27 26.58
CA VAL A 205 7.73 -2.57 26.99
C VAL A 205 8.80 -2.38 28.06
N ASP A 206 9.76 -1.47 27.84
CA ASP A 206 10.82 -1.19 28.81
C ASP A 206 10.26 -0.71 30.16
N MET A 207 9.26 0.18 30.16
CA MET A 207 8.61 0.63 31.40
C MET A 207 7.91 -0.51 32.15
N LEU A 208 7.20 -1.38 31.43
CA LEU A 208 6.49 -2.52 32.03
C LEU A 208 7.45 -3.54 32.65
N VAL A 209 8.50 -3.90 31.91
CA VAL A 209 9.53 -4.84 32.40
C VAL A 209 10.19 -4.29 33.66
N ASN A 210 10.62 -3.02 33.64
CA ASN A 210 11.23 -2.38 34.79
C ASN A 210 10.26 -2.26 35.99
N ALA A 211 8.97 -2.02 35.76
CA ALA A 211 7.99 -1.94 36.84
C ALA A 211 7.82 -3.28 37.56
N VAL A 212 7.69 -4.37 36.80
CA VAL A 212 7.55 -5.73 37.36
C VAL A 212 8.86 -6.18 38.03
N GLU A 213 10.03 -5.87 37.45
CA GLU A 213 11.34 -6.13 38.05
C GLU A 213 11.48 -5.43 39.42
N ASN A 214 10.92 -4.23 39.58
CA ASN A 214 10.89 -3.49 40.84
C ASN A 214 9.78 -3.96 41.82
N GLY A 215 9.07 -5.05 41.52
CA GLY A 215 8.08 -5.66 42.40
C GLY A 215 6.65 -5.18 42.21
N ALA A 216 6.32 -4.50 41.10
CA ALA A 216 4.93 -4.19 40.78
C ALA A 216 4.13 -5.49 40.52
N SER A 217 2.91 -5.53 41.03
CA SER A 217 1.98 -6.62 40.71
C SER A 217 1.52 -6.57 39.25
N MET A 218 1.08 -7.70 38.70
CA MET A 218 0.54 -7.74 37.32
C MET A 218 -0.64 -6.79 37.12
N TYR A 219 -1.50 -6.61 38.13
CA TYR A 219 -2.57 -5.63 38.10
C TYR A 219 -2.06 -4.19 37.91
N GLN A 220 -1.00 -3.82 38.64
CA GLN A 220 -0.35 -2.52 38.48
C GLN A 220 0.34 -2.39 37.13
N ALA A 221 0.93 -3.46 36.61
CA ALA A 221 1.53 -3.48 35.28
C ALA A 221 0.48 -3.27 34.17
N MET A 222 -0.70 -3.89 34.27
CA MET A 222 -1.80 -3.68 33.30
C MET A 222 -2.33 -2.25 33.34
N SER A 223 -2.53 -1.71 34.55
CA SER A 223 -2.89 -0.30 34.72
C SER A 223 -1.83 0.64 34.15
N LEU A 224 -0.55 0.31 34.32
CA LEU A 224 0.56 1.07 33.75
C LEU A 224 0.54 1.00 32.22
N ALA A 225 0.29 -0.18 31.64
CA ALA A 225 0.20 -0.34 30.18
C ALA A 225 -0.88 0.56 29.57
N LEU A 226 -2.08 0.59 30.15
CA LEU A 226 -3.17 1.48 29.71
C LEU A 226 -2.80 2.96 29.85
N THR A 227 -2.13 3.32 30.95
CA THR A 227 -1.66 4.69 31.16
C THR A 227 -0.64 5.08 30.09
N CYS A 228 0.38 4.24 29.85
CA CYS A 228 1.40 4.49 28.84
C CYS A 228 0.80 4.59 27.43
N VAL A 229 -0.15 3.73 27.07
CA VAL A 229 -0.86 3.80 25.79
C VAL A 229 -1.65 5.09 25.66
N SER A 230 -2.30 5.55 26.73
CA SER A 230 -3.08 6.81 26.73
C SER A 230 -2.20 8.04 26.54
N GLU A 231 -1.01 8.07 27.16
CA GLU A 231 -0.05 9.17 27.01
C GLU A 231 0.61 9.19 25.62
N ILE A 232 0.79 8.03 25.00
CA ILE A 232 1.41 7.90 23.68
C ILE A 232 0.41 8.13 22.53
N TRP A 233 -0.89 8.17 22.84
CA TRP A 233 -1.94 8.34 21.84
C TRP A 233 -1.73 9.53 20.92
N ASP A 234 -1.26 10.66 21.47
CA ASP A 234 -1.00 11.90 20.72
C ASP A 234 0.13 11.75 19.68
N CYS A 235 0.94 10.69 19.77
CA CYS A 235 2.00 10.37 18.80
C CYS A 235 1.55 9.41 17.69
N LEU A 236 0.35 8.82 17.80
CA LEU A 236 -0.15 7.87 16.82
C LEU A 236 -0.86 8.60 15.66
N PRO A 237 -0.72 8.11 14.42
CA PRO A 237 -1.32 8.77 13.26
C PRO A 237 -2.85 8.63 13.27
N GLU A 238 -3.54 9.69 12.82
CA GLU A 238 -5.00 9.75 12.73
C GLU A 238 -5.61 8.59 11.91
N GLY A 239 -4.86 8.12 10.90
CA GLY A 239 -5.22 6.97 10.07
C GLY A 239 -5.56 5.71 10.87
N LEU A 240 -4.88 5.49 12.02
CA LEU A 240 -5.12 4.34 12.90
C LEU A 240 -6.52 4.37 13.53
N TYR A 241 -6.96 5.53 14.01
CA TYR A 241 -8.31 5.66 14.54
C TYR A 241 -9.35 5.58 13.43
N LYS A 242 -9.10 6.25 12.29
CA LYS A 242 -10.01 6.21 11.12
C LYS A 242 -10.30 4.76 10.74
N ILE A 243 -9.27 3.93 10.55
CA ILE A 243 -9.49 2.52 10.19
C ILE A 243 -10.16 1.72 11.32
N ALA A 244 -9.76 1.92 12.58
CA ALA A 244 -10.37 1.21 13.70
C ALA A 244 -11.86 1.50 13.84
N SER A 245 -12.27 2.77 13.68
CA SER A 245 -13.68 3.17 13.70
C SER A 245 -14.46 2.55 12.54
N LEU A 246 -13.89 2.53 11.33
CA LEU A 246 -14.54 1.94 10.17
C LEU A 246 -14.69 0.42 10.29
N LEU A 247 -13.71 -0.26 10.88
CA LEU A 247 -13.78 -1.68 11.18
C LEU A 247 -14.81 -1.97 12.28
N GLN A 248 -14.89 -1.14 13.32
CA GLN A 248 -15.87 -1.28 14.39
C GLN A 248 -17.31 -1.31 13.85
N ASP A 249 -17.61 -0.51 12.82
CA ASP A 249 -18.95 -0.42 12.22
C ASP A 249 -19.38 -1.70 11.47
N ILE A 250 -18.43 -2.49 10.96
CA ILE A 250 -18.70 -3.67 10.11
C ILE A 250 -18.51 -5.00 10.83
N ILE A 251 -18.12 -4.98 12.11
CA ILE A 251 -17.84 -6.22 12.85
C ILE A 251 -19.11 -7.07 13.02
N PRO A 252 -19.03 -8.37 12.70
CA PRO A 252 -20.11 -9.31 12.99
C PRO A 252 -20.35 -9.43 14.50
N VAL A 253 -21.61 -9.61 14.89
CA VAL A 253 -22.04 -9.79 16.29
C VAL A 253 -21.36 -10.99 16.98
N SER A 254 -20.83 -11.94 16.22
CA SER A 254 -20.09 -13.10 16.73
C SER A 254 -18.71 -12.77 17.29
N THR A 255 -18.09 -11.68 16.83
CA THR A 255 -16.73 -11.28 17.21
C THR A 255 -16.83 -10.18 18.27
N ARG A 256 -16.13 -10.36 19.40
CA ARG A 256 -16.04 -9.34 20.44
C ARG A 256 -14.59 -8.91 20.64
N PRO A 257 -14.22 -7.69 20.22
CA PRO A 257 -12.91 -7.12 20.48
C PRO A 257 -12.65 -6.91 21.98
N LEU A 258 -11.37 -6.80 22.33
CA LEU A 258 -10.94 -6.46 23.69
C LEU A 258 -11.54 -5.11 24.12
N GLY A 259 -12.23 -5.09 25.26
CA GLY A 259 -12.91 -3.87 25.74
C GLY A 259 -13.97 -3.34 24.77
N ASP A 260 -14.57 -4.22 23.96
CA ASP A 260 -15.54 -3.92 22.89
C ASP A 260 -15.04 -2.89 21.85
N SER A 261 -13.71 -2.70 21.75
CA SER A 261 -13.08 -1.73 20.85
C SER A 261 -12.00 -2.36 19.97
N VAL A 262 -12.14 -2.20 18.65
CA VAL A 262 -11.11 -2.59 17.66
C VAL A 262 -9.80 -1.87 17.90
N LEU A 263 -9.85 -0.60 18.29
CA LEU A 263 -8.64 0.18 18.53
C LEU A 263 -7.81 -0.43 19.66
N LEU A 264 -8.47 -0.77 20.77
CA LEU A 264 -7.83 -1.39 21.92
C LEU A 264 -7.25 -2.76 21.53
N GLN A 265 -8.03 -3.58 20.82
CA GLN A 265 -7.58 -4.87 20.30
C GLN A 265 -6.30 -4.75 19.46
N VAL A 266 -6.24 -3.79 18.53
CA VAL A 266 -5.08 -3.58 17.65
C VAL A 266 -3.84 -3.16 18.45
N VAL A 267 -3.99 -2.20 19.37
CA VAL A 267 -2.86 -1.71 20.19
C VAL A 267 -2.31 -2.81 21.09
N PHE A 268 -3.18 -3.55 21.76
CA PHE A 268 -2.76 -4.63 22.68
C PHE A 268 -2.23 -5.86 21.95
N ALA A 269 -2.76 -6.18 20.77
CA ALA A 269 -2.16 -7.19 19.90
C ALA A 269 -0.73 -6.79 19.48
N ALA A 270 -0.49 -5.49 19.25
CA ALA A 270 0.85 -4.99 18.88
C ALA A 270 1.80 -5.04 20.07
N LEU A 271 1.33 -4.61 21.24
CA LEU A 271 2.07 -4.72 22.50
C LEU A 271 2.44 -6.17 22.81
N TYR A 272 1.52 -7.13 22.60
CA TYR A 272 1.81 -8.55 22.75
C TYR A 272 2.98 -8.98 21.86
N THR A 273 2.96 -8.61 20.57
CA THR A 273 4.03 -8.99 19.64
C THR A 273 5.39 -8.39 20.03
N GLU A 274 5.43 -7.14 20.47
CA GLU A 274 6.67 -6.52 20.94
C GLU A 274 7.18 -7.13 22.26
N LEU A 275 6.29 -7.51 23.19
CA LEU A 275 6.68 -8.24 24.41
C LEU A 275 7.33 -9.59 24.08
N ILE A 276 6.76 -10.36 23.14
CA ILE A 276 7.33 -11.64 22.70
C ILE A 276 8.69 -11.44 22.04
N LYS A 277 8.81 -10.44 21.16
CA LYS A 277 10.07 -10.11 20.48
C LYS A 277 11.16 -9.71 21.49
N THR A 278 10.83 -8.89 22.47
CA THR A 278 11.75 -8.49 23.55
C THR A 278 12.10 -9.68 24.46
N ALA A 279 11.16 -10.60 24.71
CA ALA A 279 11.45 -11.85 25.42
C ALA A 279 12.50 -12.70 24.67
N GLU A 280 12.31 -12.89 23.36
CA GLU A 280 13.28 -13.62 22.50
C GLU A 280 14.66 -12.94 22.52
N MET A 281 14.73 -11.61 22.51
CA MET A 281 15.99 -10.87 22.63
C MET A 281 16.69 -11.11 23.97
N TYR A 282 15.94 -11.13 25.09
CA TYR A 282 16.51 -11.43 26.41
C TYR A 282 16.96 -12.88 26.53
N GLU A 283 16.25 -13.83 25.93
CA GLU A 283 16.70 -15.23 25.86
C GLU A 283 18.04 -15.36 25.12
N GLN A 284 18.19 -14.68 23.99
CA GLN A 284 19.47 -14.63 23.25
C GLN A 284 20.59 -13.99 24.07
N ALA A 285 20.27 -12.97 24.87
CA ALA A 285 21.20 -12.32 25.80
C ALA A 285 21.46 -13.12 27.09
N LYS A 286 20.78 -14.27 27.28
CA LYS A 286 20.82 -15.13 28.49
C LYS A 286 20.27 -14.49 29.76
N ASP A 287 19.41 -13.47 29.64
CA ASP A 287 18.68 -12.90 30.76
C ASP A 287 17.30 -13.57 30.87
N LEU A 288 17.29 -14.75 31.51
CA LEU A 288 16.08 -15.59 31.60
C LEU A 288 15.01 -14.97 32.50
N ASP A 289 15.40 -14.17 33.49
CA ASP A 289 14.47 -13.55 34.43
C ASP A 289 13.65 -12.46 33.72
N LYS A 290 14.31 -11.62 32.91
CA LYS A 290 13.59 -10.62 32.09
C LYS A 290 12.75 -11.23 30.99
N ALA A 291 13.22 -12.31 30.35
CA ALA A 291 12.41 -13.06 29.39
C ALA A 291 11.12 -13.60 30.03
N ALA A 292 11.22 -14.19 31.22
CA ALA A 292 10.05 -14.70 31.96
C ALA A 292 9.07 -13.59 32.35
N ILE A 293 9.57 -12.40 32.72
CA ILE A 293 8.76 -11.21 32.98
C ILE A 293 7.98 -10.82 31.72
N CYS A 294 8.64 -10.72 30.56
CA CYS A 294 7.99 -10.38 29.29
C CYS A 294 6.86 -11.36 28.93
N TYR A 295 7.08 -12.67 29.05
CA TYR A 295 6.03 -13.67 28.81
C TYR A 295 4.87 -13.56 29.82
N SER A 296 5.18 -13.29 31.08
CA SER A 296 4.15 -13.14 32.11
C SER A 296 3.28 -11.91 31.87
N ILE A 297 3.89 -10.81 31.43
CA ILE A 297 3.17 -9.59 31.03
C ILE A 297 2.35 -9.86 29.77
N SER A 298 2.89 -10.58 28.78
CA SER A 298 2.17 -10.87 27.52
C SER A 298 0.92 -11.72 27.74
N GLU A 299 0.94 -12.67 28.68
CA GLU A 299 -0.26 -13.42 29.06
C GLU A 299 -1.26 -12.55 29.83
N ALA A 300 -0.77 -11.68 30.74
CA ALA A 300 -1.64 -10.81 31.54
C ALA A 300 -2.43 -9.82 30.69
N ILE A 301 -1.83 -9.25 29.63
CA ILE A 301 -2.52 -8.29 28.76
C ILE A 301 -3.66 -8.91 27.94
N CYS A 302 -3.65 -10.23 27.70
CA CYS A 302 -4.75 -10.91 27.00
C CYS A 302 -6.06 -10.94 27.79
N SER A 303 -5.98 -10.73 29.12
CA SER A 303 -7.11 -10.72 30.04
C SER A 303 -7.34 -9.35 30.68
N ILE A 304 -6.89 -8.27 30.05
CA ILE A 304 -6.97 -6.91 30.63
C ILE A 304 -8.42 -6.41 30.79
N ASP A 305 -9.35 -6.92 29.98
CA ASP A 305 -10.78 -6.61 30.05
C ASP A 305 -11.58 -7.55 30.97
N GLU A 306 -10.91 -8.50 31.63
CA GLU A 306 -11.59 -9.47 32.51
C GLU A 306 -11.95 -8.86 33.87
N ASP A 307 -13.12 -9.25 34.37
CA ASP A 307 -13.70 -8.87 35.67
C ASP A 307 -13.90 -7.36 35.87
N ASP A 308 -14.02 -6.58 34.79
CA ASP A 308 -14.24 -5.12 34.81
C ASP A 308 -13.19 -4.33 35.63
N LYS A 309 -12.00 -4.91 35.82
CA LYS A 309 -10.95 -4.36 36.68
C LYS A 309 -10.34 -3.06 36.17
N HIS A 310 -10.31 -2.88 34.85
CA HIS A 310 -9.69 -1.74 34.18
C HIS A 310 -10.68 -0.96 33.30
N THR A 311 -11.98 -1.21 33.42
CA THR A 311 -13.03 -0.63 32.55
C THR A 311 -13.00 0.89 32.51
N ASP A 312 -12.86 1.56 33.67
CA ASP A 312 -12.79 3.03 33.74
C ASP A 312 -11.59 3.60 32.96
N GLN A 313 -10.43 2.93 33.00
CA GLN A 313 -9.22 3.35 32.28
C GLN A 313 -9.37 3.13 30.78
N ILE A 314 -10.00 2.02 30.39
CA ILE A 314 -10.31 1.72 28.99
C ILE A 314 -11.29 2.76 28.43
N GLU A 315 -12.38 3.06 29.13
CA GLU A 315 -13.35 4.06 28.70
C GLU A 315 -12.73 5.46 28.59
N LEU A 316 -11.86 5.85 29.54
CA LEU A 316 -11.14 7.11 29.50
C LEU A 316 -10.23 7.21 28.26
N PHE A 317 -9.46 6.15 27.97
CA PHE A 317 -8.61 6.08 26.80
C PHE A 317 -9.42 6.21 25.50
N LEU A 318 -10.51 5.45 25.37
CA LEU A 318 -11.35 5.48 24.17
C LEU A 318 -12.01 6.84 23.97
N LYS A 319 -12.38 7.51 25.06
CA LYS A 319 -12.90 8.88 25.01
C LYS A 319 -11.83 9.87 24.55
N GLN A 320 -10.62 9.80 25.11
CA GLN A 320 -9.49 10.63 24.69
C GLN A 320 -9.20 10.43 23.20
N ALA A 321 -9.18 9.18 22.74
CA ALA A 321 -8.92 8.84 21.35
C ALA A 321 -9.96 9.43 20.38
N LYS A 322 -11.22 9.49 20.81
CA LYS A 322 -12.31 10.10 20.05
C LYS A 322 -12.25 11.63 20.06
N GLU A 323 -11.85 12.23 21.16
CA GLU A 323 -11.79 13.69 21.32
C GLU A 323 -10.62 14.31 20.55
N SER A 324 -9.46 13.64 20.48
CA SER A 324 -8.27 14.15 19.78
C SER A 324 -8.54 14.45 18.30
N ILE A 325 -9.46 13.73 17.67
CA ILE A 325 -9.76 13.84 16.23
C ILE A 325 -10.80 14.92 15.96
N ASN A 326 -11.73 15.14 16.90
CA ASN A 326 -12.69 16.24 16.77
C ASN A 326 -11.98 17.61 16.88
N LEU A 327 -10.89 17.71 17.65
CA LEU A 327 -10.12 18.94 17.78
C LEU A 327 -9.41 19.37 16.48
N ASP A 328 -8.89 18.41 15.70
CA ASP A 328 -8.26 18.69 14.40
C ASP A 328 -9.27 19.12 13.33
N THR A 329 -10.53 18.68 13.45
CA THR A 329 -11.61 19.07 12.52
C THR A 329 -12.21 20.46 12.86
N ASP A 330 -12.17 20.89 14.12
CA ASP A 330 -12.74 22.18 14.56
C ASP A 330 -11.81 23.39 14.35
N PHE A 331 -10.49 23.18 14.21
CA PHE A 331 -9.53 24.27 13.94
C PHE A 331 -9.69 24.92 12.55
N GLY A 332 -10.49 24.31 11.65
CA GLY A 332 -10.91 24.90 10.37
C GLY A 332 -12.17 25.78 10.45
N GLY A 333 -12.89 25.79 11.58
CA GLY A 333 -14.23 26.37 11.67
C GLY A 333 -14.36 27.67 12.47
N THR A 334 -13.46 27.95 13.42
CA THR A 334 -13.63 29.12 14.31
C THR A 334 -12.30 29.73 14.75
N ALA A 335 -11.83 30.75 14.03
CA ALA A 335 -10.80 31.67 14.52
C ALA A 335 -11.18 33.12 14.24
N GLY A 336 -12.12 33.63 15.02
CA GLY A 336 -12.29 35.06 15.27
C GLY A 336 -11.77 35.42 16.65
N SER A 337 -10.69 36.20 16.69
CA SER A 337 -10.22 37.06 17.80
C SER A 337 -9.38 36.44 18.95
N ASN A 338 -8.13 36.94 19.02
CA ASN A 338 -7.27 37.14 20.20
C ASN A 338 -6.83 35.91 21.02
N ASN A 339 -5.57 35.48 20.90
CA ASN A 339 -4.39 35.95 21.66
C ASN A 339 -3.15 35.09 21.35
N ARG A 340 -1.97 35.60 21.69
CA ARG A 340 -0.63 35.19 21.22
C ARG A 340 -0.06 33.90 21.85
N GLY A 341 0.59 33.07 21.01
CA GLY A 341 1.93 32.53 21.28
C GLY A 341 2.10 31.01 21.40
N ALA A 342 2.37 30.33 20.28
CA ALA A 342 3.38 29.26 20.13
C ALA A 342 3.36 28.78 18.67
N GLY A 343 4.54 28.63 18.05
CA GLY A 343 4.71 28.44 16.61
C GLY A 343 4.64 26.98 16.15
N GLY A 344 4.07 26.80 14.96
CA GLY A 344 4.09 25.58 14.15
C GLY A 344 3.33 25.87 12.86
N MET A 345 4.01 26.38 11.83
CA MET A 345 3.39 26.78 10.57
C MET A 345 3.22 25.58 9.64
N SER A 346 1.99 25.30 9.21
CA SER A 346 1.71 24.89 7.83
C SER A 346 0.63 25.82 7.29
N ALA A 347 1.02 26.65 6.33
CA ALA A 347 0.17 27.64 5.69
C ALA A 347 -0.03 27.20 4.25
N VAL A 348 -1.28 26.96 3.82
CA VAL A 348 -1.86 27.47 2.56
C VAL A 348 -3.39 27.37 2.68
N SER A 349 -4.02 28.48 3.02
CA SER A 349 -5.45 28.73 2.75
C SER A 349 -5.52 30.10 2.09
N THR A 350 -5.64 30.12 0.77
CA THR A 350 -6.04 31.33 0.04
C THR A 350 -7.10 30.93 -0.96
N ILE A 351 -8.37 31.24 -0.66
CA ILE A 351 -9.36 31.69 -1.64
C ILE A 351 -10.37 32.58 -0.91
N LYS A 352 -10.75 33.66 -1.58
CA LYS A 352 -11.72 34.69 -1.17
C LYS A 352 -13.13 34.10 -1.13
N MET A 353 -13.85 34.40 -0.04
CA MET A 353 -15.28 34.17 0.06
C MET A 353 -16.05 35.16 -0.82
N ASP A 354 -16.89 34.64 -1.70
CA ASP A 354 -18.23 35.16 -1.97
C ASP A 354 -19.08 33.99 -2.49
N ASP A 355 -20.36 34.01 -2.14
CA ASP A 355 -21.44 33.05 -2.44
C ASP A 355 -21.53 31.77 -1.59
N LEU A 356 -22.23 31.88 -0.46
CA LEU A 356 -23.29 30.93 -0.06
C LEU A 356 -24.06 31.47 1.16
N ALA A 357 -25.04 32.34 0.88
CA ALA A 357 -26.17 32.57 1.77
C ALA A 357 -27.35 31.70 1.32
N LEU A 358 -28.08 31.17 2.30
CA LEU A 358 -29.33 30.40 2.20
C LEU A 358 -29.14 28.90 1.95
N THR A 359 -29.21 28.09 3.01
CA THR A 359 -30.46 27.51 3.53
C THR A 359 -30.18 26.71 4.82
N ASN A 360 -30.63 27.23 5.96
CA ASN A 360 -30.87 26.43 7.16
C ASN A 360 -32.35 26.08 7.19
N ALA A 361 -32.68 24.78 7.18
CA ALA A 361 -33.85 24.22 7.86
C ALA A 361 -33.84 22.69 7.76
N GLU A 362 -33.94 22.05 8.94
CA GLU A 362 -34.50 20.73 9.19
C GLU A 362 -33.72 19.48 8.71
N SER A 363 -33.02 18.82 9.64
CA SER A 363 -33.21 17.37 9.90
C SER A 363 -32.39 16.92 11.12
N ASP A 364 -32.87 17.26 12.32
CA ASP A 364 -32.49 16.57 13.56
C ASP A 364 -33.22 15.22 13.63
N ARG A 365 -32.66 14.18 13.01
CA ARG A 365 -33.02 12.77 13.27
C ARG A 365 -31.83 11.83 13.04
N LEU A 366 -31.14 11.52 14.14
CA LEU A 366 -30.46 10.26 14.47
C LEU A 366 -30.10 9.34 13.29
N SER A 367 -28.96 9.63 12.66
CA SER A 367 -28.10 8.64 12.05
C SER A 367 -26.68 8.94 12.51
N HIS A 368 -26.03 7.98 13.19
CA HIS A 368 -24.60 8.00 13.43
C HIS A 368 -23.88 7.76 12.09
N SER A 369 -23.88 8.79 11.25
CA SER A 369 -22.98 8.90 10.11
C SER A 369 -21.86 9.86 10.53
N PRO A 370 -20.62 9.64 10.06
CA PRO A 370 -19.56 10.59 10.32
C PRO A 370 -19.98 11.97 9.78
N PRO A 371 -19.53 13.08 10.41
CA PRO A 371 -19.94 14.42 10.01
C PRO A 371 -19.69 14.65 8.51
N ASN A 372 -20.59 15.40 7.88
CA ASN A 372 -20.63 15.77 6.46
C ASN A 372 -19.35 16.46 5.91
N ASN A 373 -18.30 16.61 6.73
CA ASN A 373 -17.08 17.36 6.41
C ASN A 373 -15.94 16.50 5.83
N TYR A 374 -16.03 15.16 5.80
CA TYR A 374 -15.02 14.33 5.12
C TYR A 374 -15.00 14.50 3.59
N ALA A 375 -16.01 15.15 3.02
CA ALA A 375 -16.09 15.45 1.59
C ALA A 375 -15.21 16.66 1.16
N MET A 376 -14.55 17.35 2.10
CA MET A 376 -13.69 18.53 1.81
C MET A 376 -12.18 18.24 1.78
N GLU A 377 -11.73 17.00 2.00
CA GLU A 377 -10.32 16.67 1.75
C GLU A 377 -10.05 16.74 0.24
N LEU A 378 -9.02 17.48 -0.19
CA LEU A 378 -8.70 17.66 -1.61
C LEU A 378 -8.40 16.31 -2.29
N ASP A 379 -8.95 16.09 -3.49
CA ASP A 379 -8.70 14.89 -4.29
C ASP A 379 -7.28 14.91 -4.88
N VAL A 380 -6.52 13.85 -4.66
CA VAL A 380 -5.18 13.64 -5.23
C VAL A 380 -5.24 13.63 -6.77
N GLY A 381 -6.41 13.32 -7.34
CA GLY A 381 -6.67 13.42 -8.78
C GLY A 381 -6.71 14.85 -9.34
N ILE A 382 -6.90 15.87 -8.51
CA ILE A 382 -7.12 17.26 -8.95
C ILE A 382 -5.84 18.10 -8.87
N ALA A 383 -4.93 17.82 -7.92
CA ALA A 383 -3.71 18.60 -7.76
C ALA A 383 -2.48 17.73 -7.46
N ASP A 384 -1.51 17.75 -8.39
CA ASP A 384 -0.31 16.91 -8.35
C ASP A 384 0.57 17.16 -7.12
N TYR A 385 0.60 18.39 -6.59
CA TYR A 385 1.40 18.73 -5.41
C TYR A 385 0.94 17.98 -4.14
N ILE A 386 -0.32 17.54 -4.07
CA ILE A 386 -0.85 16.79 -2.94
C ILE A 386 -0.14 15.45 -2.85
N ALA A 387 0.02 14.76 -3.99
CA ALA A 387 0.71 13.48 -4.04
C ALA A 387 2.18 13.61 -3.63
N GLU A 388 2.84 14.72 -3.97
CA GLU A 388 4.23 14.98 -3.58
C GLU A 388 4.39 15.14 -2.06
N VAL A 389 3.50 15.90 -1.41
CA VAL A 389 3.51 16.09 0.05
C VAL A 389 3.27 14.76 0.76
N LEU A 390 2.23 14.03 0.36
CA LEU A 390 1.86 12.76 0.98
C LEU A 390 2.95 11.69 0.82
N VAL A 391 3.62 11.65 -0.34
CA VAL A 391 4.77 10.76 -0.53
C VAL A 391 5.94 11.14 0.37
N SER A 392 6.17 12.43 0.61
CA SER A 392 7.22 12.89 1.52
C SER A 392 7.05 12.26 2.91
N ASP A 393 5.81 12.29 3.43
CA ASP A 393 5.47 11.73 4.74
C ASP A 393 5.66 10.21 4.76
N VAL A 394 5.18 9.48 3.73
CA VAL A 394 5.36 8.03 3.62
C VAL A 394 6.84 7.63 3.57
N LEU A 395 7.66 8.39 2.83
CA LEU A 395 9.09 8.12 2.66
C LEU A 395 9.92 8.38 3.93
N THR A 396 9.36 9.05 4.95
CA THR A 396 10.02 9.17 6.27
C THR A 396 10.12 7.83 6.98
N THR A 397 9.20 6.89 6.69
CA THR A 397 9.13 5.59 7.34
C THR A 397 9.80 4.49 6.50
N ASN A 398 10.48 3.56 7.15
CA ASN A 398 11.10 2.42 6.44
C ASN A 398 10.05 1.51 5.79
N ILE A 399 8.93 1.29 6.50
CA ILE A 399 7.79 0.52 6.00
C ILE A 399 7.17 1.18 4.77
N GLY A 400 6.97 2.51 4.76
CA GLY A 400 6.42 3.25 3.63
C GLY A 400 7.30 3.19 2.38
N LYS A 401 8.62 3.36 2.53
CA LYS A 401 9.59 3.18 1.44
C LYS A 401 9.50 1.80 0.80
N GLN A 402 9.37 0.75 1.61
CA GLN A 402 9.26 -0.62 1.11
C GLN A 402 7.89 -0.87 0.47
N ALA A 403 6.81 -0.39 1.09
CA ALA A 403 5.46 -0.52 0.56
C ALA A 403 5.34 0.06 -0.86
N LEU A 404 5.89 1.27 -1.09
CA LEU A 404 5.92 1.89 -2.42
C LEU A 404 6.67 1.03 -3.44
N LYS A 405 7.84 0.47 -3.08
CA LYS A 405 8.63 -0.40 -3.97
C LYS A 405 7.88 -1.68 -4.32
N VAL A 406 7.27 -2.34 -3.34
CA VAL A 406 6.52 -3.59 -3.53
C VAL A 406 5.34 -3.36 -4.47
N VAL A 407 4.57 -2.30 -4.23
CA VAL A 407 3.41 -1.97 -5.06
C VAL A 407 3.84 -1.58 -6.47
N TYR A 408 4.89 -0.78 -6.63
CA TYR A 408 5.43 -0.43 -7.96
C TYR A 408 5.84 -1.67 -8.76
N ASN A 409 6.58 -2.59 -8.14
CA ASN A 409 6.99 -3.83 -8.80
C ASN A 409 5.77 -4.68 -9.21
N TYR A 410 4.75 -4.76 -8.34
CA TYR A 410 3.50 -5.44 -8.68
C TYR A 410 2.81 -4.85 -9.90
N LEU A 411 2.65 -3.52 -9.96
CA LEU A 411 2.06 -2.84 -11.11
C LEU A 411 2.87 -3.11 -12.39
N LYS A 412 4.20 -3.09 -12.30
CA LYS A 412 5.09 -3.36 -13.43
C LYS A 412 4.94 -4.80 -13.96
N PHE A 413 4.83 -5.79 -13.08
CA PHE A 413 4.75 -7.20 -13.46
C PHE A 413 3.35 -7.63 -13.94
N ASN A 414 2.30 -6.89 -13.54
CA ASN A 414 0.91 -7.25 -13.79
C ASN A 414 0.15 -6.21 -14.63
N LYS A 415 0.87 -5.32 -15.33
CA LYS A 415 0.29 -4.24 -16.13
C LYS A 415 -0.79 -4.69 -17.12
N ASP A 416 -0.58 -5.81 -17.80
CA ASP A 416 -1.49 -6.26 -18.86
C ASP A 416 -2.82 -6.72 -18.24
N TRP A 417 -2.75 -7.44 -17.12
CA TRP A 417 -3.92 -7.83 -16.34
C TRP A 417 -4.67 -6.63 -15.77
N LEU A 418 -3.96 -5.64 -15.22
CA LEU A 418 -4.59 -4.42 -14.69
C LEU A 418 -5.35 -3.65 -15.78
N LEU A 419 -4.74 -3.50 -16.96
CA LEU A 419 -5.39 -2.83 -18.10
C LEU A 419 -6.61 -3.60 -18.61
N GLU A 420 -6.58 -4.94 -18.58
CA GLU A 420 -7.73 -5.80 -18.87
C GLU A 420 -8.86 -5.61 -17.86
N GLN A 421 -8.57 -5.57 -16.55
CA GLN A 421 -9.58 -5.31 -15.51
C GLN A 421 -10.21 -3.92 -15.64
N LEU A 422 -9.47 -2.94 -16.16
CA LEU A 422 -9.98 -1.60 -16.46
C LEU A 422 -10.72 -1.54 -17.82
N GLY A 423 -10.81 -2.64 -18.57
CA GLY A 423 -11.51 -2.69 -19.87
C GLY A 423 -10.74 -2.04 -21.03
N THR A 424 -9.45 -1.74 -20.84
CA THR A 424 -8.60 -1.01 -21.80
C THR A 424 -7.37 -1.82 -22.26
N GLY A 425 -7.29 -3.10 -21.89
CA GLY A 425 -6.22 -4.00 -22.33
C GLY A 425 -6.16 -4.10 -23.85
N ASP A 426 -4.99 -4.37 -24.43
CA ASP A 426 -4.82 -4.55 -25.88
C ASP A 426 -4.93 -6.03 -26.30
N ASN A 427 -4.80 -6.96 -25.34
CA ASN A 427 -4.85 -8.40 -25.59
C ASN A 427 -6.29 -8.93 -25.47
N ASP A 428 -6.61 -9.95 -26.26
CA ASP A 428 -7.77 -10.80 -26.00
C ASP A 428 -7.36 -11.85 -24.95
N PRO A 429 -8.22 -12.19 -23.97
CA PRO A 429 -7.84 -13.05 -22.86
C PRO A 429 -7.40 -14.41 -23.39
N SER A 430 -6.10 -14.69 -23.28
CA SER A 430 -5.57 -15.97 -23.73
C SER A 430 -5.89 -17.05 -22.67
N PRO A 431 -6.55 -18.17 -23.03
CA PRO A 431 -6.99 -19.18 -22.08
C PRO A 431 -5.84 -20.01 -21.45
N PHE A 432 -4.58 -19.68 -21.75
CA PHE A 432 -3.39 -20.43 -21.34
C PHE A 432 -2.32 -19.59 -20.61
N GLN A 433 -2.62 -18.35 -20.23
CA GLN A 433 -1.77 -17.65 -19.25
C GLN A 433 -2.01 -18.24 -17.86
N GLY A 434 -0.94 -18.38 -17.05
CA GLY A 434 -1.06 -18.80 -15.65
C GLY A 434 -2.01 -17.89 -14.85
N ILE A 435 -2.20 -18.18 -13.56
CA ILE A 435 -3.12 -17.43 -12.70
C ILE A 435 -2.86 -15.92 -12.87
N GLN A 436 -3.81 -15.23 -13.50
CA GLN A 436 -3.62 -13.85 -13.95
C GLN A 436 -3.47 -12.91 -12.74
N GLY A 437 -2.64 -11.86 -12.88
CA GLY A 437 -2.47 -10.84 -11.84
C GLY A 437 -1.60 -11.22 -10.63
N GLN A 438 -0.82 -12.31 -10.71
CA GLN A 438 0.05 -12.81 -9.63
C GLN A 438 1.50 -13.05 -10.08
N ASN A 439 1.97 -12.30 -11.08
CA ASN A 439 3.33 -12.45 -11.57
C ASN A 439 4.33 -11.87 -10.56
N ILE A 440 5.25 -12.73 -10.10
CA ILE A 440 6.35 -12.36 -9.17
C ILE A 440 7.57 -11.82 -9.94
N LYS A 441 7.70 -12.12 -11.24
CA LYS A 441 8.85 -11.71 -12.05
C LYS A 441 8.38 -10.95 -13.28
N GLU A 442 9.14 -9.92 -13.63
CA GLU A 442 8.97 -9.25 -14.91
C GLU A 442 9.13 -10.27 -16.04
N ALA A 443 8.12 -10.35 -16.90
CA ALA A 443 8.25 -11.04 -18.16
C ALA A 443 9.32 -10.31 -18.97
N LYS A 444 10.58 -10.78 -18.89
CA LYS A 444 11.68 -10.25 -19.71
C LYS A 444 11.32 -10.53 -21.16
N THR A 445 10.69 -9.57 -21.82
CA THR A 445 10.66 -9.51 -23.28
C THR A 445 12.11 -9.45 -23.72
N SER A 446 12.64 -10.56 -24.24
CA SER A 446 13.95 -10.54 -24.87
C SER A 446 13.94 -9.42 -25.92
N VAL A 447 15.05 -8.68 -26.07
CA VAL A 447 15.17 -7.61 -27.09
C VAL A 447 14.72 -8.09 -28.48
N LEU A 448 14.83 -9.39 -28.74
CA LEU A 448 14.35 -10.06 -29.95
C LEU A 448 12.82 -10.16 -30.07
N SER A 449 12.07 -10.31 -28.97
CA SER A 449 10.60 -10.25 -28.99
C SER A 449 10.08 -8.84 -29.30
N TRP A 450 10.83 -7.81 -28.90
CA TRP A 450 10.55 -6.41 -29.26
C TRP A 450 10.72 -6.16 -30.76
N LEU A 451 11.72 -6.80 -31.39
CA LEU A 451 11.91 -6.77 -32.85
C LEU A 451 10.82 -7.54 -33.63
N GLN A 452 10.06 -8.42 -32.96
CA GLN A 452 9.02 -9.23 -33.60
C GLN A 452 7.67 -8.52 -33.74
N MET A 453 7.35 -7.51 -32.93
CA MET A 453 6.06 -6.80 -32.97
C MET A 453 6.28 -5.28 -33.01
N PRO A 454 6.73 -4.74 -34.16
CA PRO A 454 5.82 -4.51 -35.30
C PRO A 454 6.40 -4.88 -36.68
N LEU A 455 7.64 -5.40 -36.74
CA LEU A 455 8.35 -5.65 -38.01
C LEU A 455 8.28 -7.10 -38.49
N SER A 456 7.74 -8.04 -37.70
CA SER A 456 7.70 -9.48 -38.03
C SER A 456 9.06 -10.02 -38.52
N LEU A 457 10.13 -9.56 -37.86
CA LEU A 457 11.49 -9.98 -38.13
C LEU A 457 11.76 -11.32 -37.44
N ASN A 458 11.69 -12.41 -38.21
CA ASN A 458 12.22 -13.71 -37.77
C ASN A 458 13.78 -13.68 -37.82
N PRO A 459 14.48 -14.60 -37.15
CA PRO A 459 15.95 -14.64 -37.15
C PRO A 459 16.56 -14.66 -38.57
N GLU A 460 15.87 -15.30 -39.51
CA GLU A 460 16.27 -15.36 -40.92
C GLU A 460 16.18 -14.01 -41.63
N ARG A 461 15.06 -13.29 -41.51
CA ARG A 461 14.89 -11.93 -42.05
C ARG A 461 15.84 -10.95 -41.37
N THR A 462 16.01 -11.06 -40.06
CA THR A 462 16.96 -10.23 -39.31
C THR A 462 18.39 -10.44 -39.81
N TRP A 463 18.79 -11.69 -40.06
CA TRP A 463 20.09 -11.99 -40.67
C TRP A 463 20.21 -11.42 -42.08
N LEU A 464 19.14 -11.52 -42.88
CA LEU A 464 19.08 -11.00 -44.25
C LEU A 464 19.17 -9.46 -44.30
N HIS A 465 18.69 -8.76 -43.28
CA HIS A 465 18.89 -7.32 -43.12
C HIS A 465 20.29 -6.98 -42.63
N LEU A 466 20.85 -7.77 -41.71
CA LEU A 466 22.21 -7.56 -41.20
C LEU A 466 23.26 -7.75 -42.29
N THR A 467 23.16 -8.78 -43.14
CA THR A 467 24.09 -9.01 -44.26
C THR A 467 24.02 -7.94 -45.35
N ARG A 468 22.94 -7.15 -45.41
CA ARG A 468 22.84 -5.99 -46.30
C ARG A 468 23.53 -4.74 -45.77
N ARG A 469 23.91 -4.70 -44.49
CA ARG A 469 24.68 -3.57 -43.93
C ARG A 469 26.13 -3.70 -44.39
N CYS A 470 26.74 -2.56 -44.71
CA CYS A 470 28.15 -2.48 -45.10
C CYS A 470 29.05 -3.17 -44.08
N ASP A 471 28.70 -3.11 -42.79
CA ASP A 471 29.51 -3.65 -41.69
C ASP A 471 29.60 -5.18 -41.66
N PHE A 472 28.72 -5.89 -42.37
CA PHE A 472 28.68 -7.36 -42.42
C PHE A 472 29.11 -7.91 -43.78
N GLN A 473 29.62 -7.06 -44.67
CA GLN A 473 30.15 -7.45 -45.98
C GLN A 473 31.65 -7.81 -45.89
N GLU A 474 32.11 -8.72 -46.75
CA GLU A 474 33.47 -9.27 -46.68
C GLU A 474 34.58 -8.22 -46.92
N ASP A 475 34.25 -7.08 -47.54
CA ASP A 475 35.18 -5.99 -47.87
C ASP A 475 35.05 -4.76 -46.95
N ALA A 476 34.37 -4.88 -45.82
CA ALA A 476 34.09 -3.77 -44.91
C ALA A 476 35.35 -3.30 -44.17
N LYS A 477 35.68 -2.00 -44.28
CA LYS A 477 36.73 -1.37 -43.47
C LYS A 477 36.18 -1.02 -42.08
N LEU A 478 36.28 -1.96 -41.16
CA LEU A 478 35.80 -1.82 -39.78
C LEU A 478 36.91 -1.41 -38.82
N SER A 479 36.56 -0.61 -37.82
CA SER A 479 37.41 -0.34 -36.65
C SER A 479 37.43 -1.54 -35.68
N LEU A 480 38.46 -1.61 -34.82
CA LEU A 480 38.65 -2.74 -33.89
C LEU A 480 37.40 -3.09 -33.03
N PRO A 481 36.67 -2.10 -32.46
CA PRO A 481 35.44 -2.37 -31.70
C PRO A 481 34.31 -2.94 -32.57
N GLU A 482 34.21 -2.48 -33.81
CA GLU A 482 33.18 -2.93 -34.75
C GLU A 482 33.43 -4.37 -35.22
N VAL A 483 34.70 -4.77 -35.40
CA VAL A 483 35.06 -6.17 -35.67
C VAL A 483 34.59 -7.09 -34.55
N ALA A 484 34.79 -6.70 -33.29
CA ALA A 484 34.35 -7.49 -32.13
C ALA A 484 32.82 -7.56 -32.05
N MET A 485 32.13 -6.46 -32.33
CA MET A 485 30.66 -6.40 -32.37
C MET A 485 30.09 -7.30 -33.47
N VAL A 486 30.61 -7.18 -34.70
CA VAL A 486 30.17 -7.96 -35.88
C VAL A 486 30.43 -9.44 -35.67
N ALA A 487 31.58 -9.82 -35.10
CA ALA A 487 31.88 -11.21 -34.75
C ALA A 487 30.93 -11.76 -33.68
N GLY A 488 30.62 -10.96 -32.65
CA GLY A 488 29.68 -11.32 -31.58
C GLY A 488 28.26 -11.54 -32.09
N ILE A 489 27.74 -10.60 -32.89
CA ILE A 489 26.40 -10.68 -33.48
C ILE A 489 26.32 -11.86 -34.47
N THR A 490 27.34 -12.05 -35.31
CA THR A 490 27.40 -13.17 -36.26
C THR A 490 27.39 -14.53 -35.55
N LYS A 491 28.13 -14.66 -34.45
CA LYS A 491 28.17 -15.90 -33.64
C LYS A 491 26.82 -16.21 -32.99
N ILE A 492 26.12 -15.19 -32.47
CA ILE A 492 24.79 -15.34 -31.86
C ILE A 492 23.75 -15.74 -32.91
N MET A 493 23.79 -15.14 -34.10
CA MET A 493 22.84 -15.41 -35.18
C MET A 493 23.06 -16.78 -35.83
N LYS A 494 24.32 -17.21 -36.06
CA LYS A 494 24.61 -18.55 -36.62
C LYS A 494 24.16 -19.70 -35.69
N ARG A 495 24.39 -19.59 -34.38
CA ARG A 495 23.93 -20.60 -33.40
C ARG A 495 22.42 -20.84 -33.42
N ARG A 496 21.62 -19.82 -33.73
CA ARG A 496 20.14 -19.95 -33.76
C ARG A 496 19.61 -20.43 -35.11
N LYS A 497 20.42 -20.40 -36.17
CA LYS A 497 20.07 -20.99 -37.47
C LYS A 497 20.16 -22.52 -37.44
N GLU A 498 21.02 -23.06 -36.58
CA GLU A 498 21.23 -24.51 -36.39
C GLU A 498 20.23 -25.15 -35.41
N PHE A 499 19.56 -24.34 -34.58
CA PHE A 499 18.50 -24.80 -33.67
C PHE A 499 17.23 -23.95 -33.85
N PRO A 500 16.36 -24.27 -34.82
CA PRO A 500 15.01 -23.76 -34.82
C PRO A 500 14.30 -24.32 -33.58
N LYS A 501 13.89 -23.44 -32.67
CA LYS A 501 12.91 -23.78 -31.63
C LYS A 501 11.52 -23.77 -32.22
#